data_AF-O30358-F1
#
_entry.id   AF-O30358-F1
#
_cell.length_a   1.000
_cell.length_b   1.000
_cell.length_c   1.000
_cell.angle_alpha   90.00
_cell.angle_beta   90.00
_cell.angle_gamma   90.00
#
_symmetry.space_group_name_H-M   'P 1'
#
loop_
_entity.id
_entity.type
_entity.pdbx_description
1 polymer ?
#
loop_
_entity_poly.entity_id
_entity_poly.type
_entity_poly.pdbx_seq_one_letter_code
_entity_poly.pdbx_strand_id
1 'polypeptide(L)'
;MNKKYPKINYIGNKEKIASWICDQLPSDVDTVADVFSGGCSFAYEAKKRGYRVITNDILAINYQIALALIENNHETLNDDDVAMIFSGSPHAGFMSQRYSEKFYFHDECQQLDLYRKNIGKLNNQYKRALAFTLMRRAMIRKMPYSRFTIPWEKVKQLRDEEYSYAKYGRRRAYHNESFQSHFLQNLDDYNQAVFNNGWRHHAFNQDIFDLLPNIQADAVYLDPPYTGTMNNYFGFYGLLDSYITSSIPKPFANHFMDKKQAVELFKRVINHLKPFKYWLLSYNNASYPNRDELEEMLGKNGRNVQILETPHVYKVTGKEKKQSHKEILFLVENT
;
A
#
# COMPACT_ATOMS: atom_id res chain seq x y z
N MET A 1 -15.76 -9.91 -15.20
CA MET A 1 -16.60 -9.34 -14.11
C MET A 1 -16.27 -7.87 -13.95
N ASN A 2 -17.26 -6.99 -13.77
CA ASN A 2 -17.04 -5.54 -13.59
C ASN A 2 -16.64 -5.22 -12.13
N LYS A 3 -15.51 -5.77 -11.68
CA LYS A 3 -14.99 -5.58 -10.32
C LYS A 3 -14.11 -4.34 -10.28
N LYS A 4 -14.37 -3.46 -9.31
CA LYS A 4 -13.72 -2.16 -9.19
C LYS A 4 -12.73 -2.18 -8.04
N TYR A 5 -11.53 -1.67 -8.28
CA TYR A 5 -10.55 -1.46 -7.21
C TYR A 5 -11.08 -0.38 -6.25
N PRO A 6 -11.14 -0.63 -4.94
CA PRO A 6 -11.69 0.33 -3.99
C PRO A 6 -10.69 1.46 -3.76
N LYS A 7 -11.17 2.61 -3.30
CA LYS A 7 -10.31 3.78 -3.12
C LYS A 7 -9.32 3.58 -1.98
N ILE A 8 -8.05 3.37 -2.33
CA ILE A 8 -6.95 3.23 -1.37
C ILE A 8 -6.05 4.48 -1.37
N ASN A 9 -5.97 5.14 -0.21
CA ASN A 9 -5.07 6.25 0.02
C ASN A 9 -3.64 5.75 0.27
N TYR A 10 -2.84 5.61 -0.78
CA TYR A 10 -1.44 5.18 -0.70
C TYR A 10 -0.55 6.08 -1.58
N ILE A 11 0.55 6.57 -1.01
CA ILE A 11 1.62 7.30 -1.70
C ILE A 11 2.25 6.35 -2.73
N GLY A 12 2.41 6.82 -3.97
CA GLY A 12 2.98 6.01 -5.06
C GLY A 12 2.01 5.03 -5.72
N ASN A 13 0.72 5.00 -5.30
CA ASN A 13 -0.30 4.09 -5.85
C ASN A 13 -0.37 4.16 -7.38
N LYS A 14 -0.30 2.99 -8.03
CA LYS A 14 -0.29 2.79 -9.48
C LYS A 14 -1.68 2.58 -10.10
N GLU A 15 -2.77 2.77 -9.36
CA GLU A 15 -4.17 2.61 -9.81
C GLU A 15 -4.45 3.17 -11.22
N LYS A 16 -3.91 4.35 -11.54
CA LYS A 16 -4.13 4.99 -12.86
C LYS A 16 -3.41 4.31 -14.03
N ILE A 17 -2.34 3.57 -13.76
CA ILE A 17 -1.47 2.96 -14.78
C ILE A 17 -1.37 1.44 -14.62
N ALA A 18 -2.04 0.85 -13.63
CA ALA A 18 -2.03 -0.60 -13.38
C ALA A 18 -2.46 -1.40 -14.62
N SER A 19 -3.51 -0.95 -15.33
CA SER A 19 -3.93 -1.55 -16.59
C SER A 19 -2.80 -1.54 -17.63
N TRP A 20 -2.15 -0.39 -17.82
CA TRP A 20 -1.06 -0.24 -18.78
C TRP A 20 0.15 -1.12 -18.43
N ILE A 21 0.49 -1.27 -17.14
CA ILE A 21 1.56 -2.18 -16.68
C ILE A 21 1.17 -3.62 -17.00
N CYS A 22 -0.05 -4.04 -16.66
CA CYS A 22 -0.54 -5.39 -16.95
C CYS A 22 -0.62 -5.69 -18.45
N ASP A 23 -0.82 -4.68 -19.31
CA ASP A 23 -0.79 -4.86 -20.78
C ASP A 23 0.58 -5.29 -21.31
N GLN A 24 1.66 -5.14 -20.51
CA GLN A 24 3.02 -5.48 -20.90
C GLN A 24 3.45 -6.87 -20.41
N LEU A 25 2.59 -7.60 -19.68
CA LEU A 25 2.88 -8.97 -19.30
C LEU A 25 2.91 -9.87 -20.55
N PRO A 26 3.98 -10.66 -20.75
CA PRO A 26 4.04 -11.62 -21.85
C PRO A 26 2.88 -12.63 -21.84
N SER A 27 2.54 -13.17 -23.02
CA SER A 27 1.38 -14.03 -23.20
C SER A 27 1.51 -15.41 -22.55
N ASP A 28 2.72 -15.84 -22.21
CA ASP A 28 3.04 -17.10 -21.54
C ASP A 28 3.17 -16.96 -20.00
N VAL A 29 2.73 -15.81 -19.45
CA VAL A 29 2.65 -15.60 -17.99
C VAL A 29 1.28 -16.03 -17.47
N ASP A 30 1.26 -16.91 -16.47
CA ASP A 30 0.03 -17.30 -15.76
C ASP A 30 0.06 -16.83 -14.29
N THR A 31 1.25 -16.80 -13.67
CA THR A 31 1.47 -16.40 -12.29
C THR A 31 2.36 -15.16 -12.19
N VAL A 32 1.86 -14.13 -11.50
CA VAL A 32 2.60 -12.89 -11.23
C VAL A 32 2.86 -12.69 -9.74
N ALA A 33 4.06 -12.23 -9.39
CA ALA A 33 4.44 -11.86 -8.04
C ALA A 33 4.62 -10.34 -7.91
N ASP A 34 3.71 -9.66 -7.20
CA ASP A 34 3.83 -8.25 -6.81
C ASP A 34 4.56 -8.14 -5.46
N VAL A 35 5.88 -7.98 -5.51
CA VAL A 35 6.74 -8.15 -4.32
C VAL A 35 6.89 -6.90 -3.44
N PHE A 36 6.36 -5.77 -3.92
CA PHE A 36 6.23 -4.48 -3.21
C PHE A 36 4.78 -3.98 -3.32
N SER A 37 3.83 -4.84 -2.93
CA SER A 37 2.42 -4.69 -3.30
C SER A 37 1.77 -3.39 -2.83
N GLY A 38 2.19 -2.81 -1.70
CA GLY A 38 1.69 -1.52 -1.24
C GLY A 38 0.17 -1.47 -1.13
N GLY A 39 -0.46 -0.63 -1.97
CA GLY A 39 -1.92 -0.55 -2.07
C GLY A 39 -2.59 -1.70 -2.84
N CYS A 40 -1.82 -2.58 -3.47
CA CYS A 40 -2.26 -3.71 -4.31
C CYS A 40 -2.95 -3.32 -5.63
N SER A 41 -2.72 -2.12 -6.16
CA SER A 41 -3.38 -1.68 -7.41
C SER A 41 -3.00 -2.53 -8.64
N PHE A 42 -1.72 -2.92 -8.75
CA PHE A 42 -1.27 -3.80 -9.83
C PHE A 42 -1.79 -5.23 -9.61
N ALA A 43 -1.55 -5.80 -8.41
CA ALA A 43 -2.05 -7.11 -8.04
C ALA A 43 -3.57 -7.28 -8.26
N TYR A 44 -4.39 -6.26 -7.95
CA TYR A 44 -5.83 -6.30 -8.15
C TYR A 44 -6.20 -6.32 -9.64
N GLU A 45 -5.52 -5.53 -10.47
CA GLU A 45 -5.72 -5.53 -11.92
C GLU A 45 -5.28 -6.87 -12.53
N ALA A 46 -4.16 -7.43 -12.10
CA ALA A 46 -3.72 -8.76 -12.53
C ALA A 46 -4.75 -9.85 -12.15
N LYS A 47 -5.23 -9.86 -10.91
CA LYS A 47 -6.30 -10.77 -10.48
C LYS A 47 -7.54 -10.62 -11.35
N LYS A 48 -7.95 -9.39 -11.67
CA LYS A 48 -9.10 -9.10 -12.54
C LYS A 48 -8.94 -9.64 -13.95
N ARG A 49 -7.71 -9.70 -14.47
CA ARG A 49 -7.34 -10.24 -15.79
C ARG A 49 -7.16 -11.76 -15.81
N GLY A 50 -7.33 -12.43 -14.68
CA GLY A 50 -7.32 -13.90 -14.60
C GLY A 50 -5.98 -14.50 -14.20
N TYR A 51 -4.96 -13.70 -13.86
CA TYR A 51 -3.69 -14.22 -13.38
C TYR A 51 -3.82 -14.85 -11.98
N ARG A 52 -2.99 -15.85 -11.70
CA ARG A 52 -2.65 -16.22 -10.33
C ARG A 52 -1.72 -15.15 -9.77
N VAL A 53 -1.96 -14.73 -8.54
CA VAL A 53 -1.25 -13.58 -7.94
C VAL A 53 -0.61 -13.97 -6.62
N ILE A 54 0.67 -13.67 -6.51
CA ILE A 54 1.43 -13.67 -5.26
C ILE A 54 1.70 -12.21 -4.91
N THR A 55 1.47 -11.82 -3.67
CA THR A 55 1.76 -10.46 -3.18
C THR A 55 2.67 -10.52 -1.97
N ASN A 56 3.55 -9.54 -1.84
CA ASN A 56 4.32 -9.33 -0.62
C ASN A 56 4.39 -7.85 -0.28
N ASP A 57 4.45 -7.55 1.01
CA ASP A 57 4.90 -6.24 1.50
C ASP A 57 5.51 -6.40 2.90
N ILE A 58 6.52 -5.60 3.22
CA ILE A 58 7.14 -5.62 4.55
C ILE A 58 6.24 -4.98 5.62
N LEU A 59 5.37 -4.04 5.23
CA LEU A 59 4.41 -3.40 6.13
C LEU A 59 3.22 -4.32 6.41
N ALA A 60 2.95 -4.56 7.69
CA ALA A 60 1.84 -5.41 8.12
C ALA A 60 0.49 -4.87 7.62
N ILE A 61 0.32 -3.55 7.52
CA ILE A 61 -0.89 -2.93 6.98
C ILE A 61 -1.10 -3.21 5.50
N ASN A 62 -0.04 -3.24 4.70
CA ASN A 62 -0.12 -3.53 3.28
C ASN A 62 -0.44 -5.01 3.07
N TYR A 63 0.14 -5.89 3.90
CA TYR A 63 -0.25 -7.28 3.96
C TYR A 63 -1.75 -7.50 4.27
N GLN A 64 -2.34 -6.72 5.18
CA GLN A 64 -3.80 -6.79 5.42
C GLN A 64 -4.61 -6.37 4.18
N ILE A 65 -4.14 -5.40 3.39
CA ILE A 65 -4.79 -5.02 2.12
C ILE A 65 -4.72 -6.19 1.12
N ALA A 66 -3.54 -6.81 1.00
CA ALA A 66 -3.32 -7.95 0.12
C ALA A 66 -4.18 -9.16 0.50
N LEU A 67 -4.24 -9.51 1.80
CA LEU A 67 -5.15 -10.54 2.30
C LEU A 67 -6.60 -10.22 1.96
N ALA A 68 -7.04 -8.98 2.20
CA ALA A 68 -8.43 -8.57 2.05
C ALA A 68 -8.93 -8.56 0.60
N LEU A 69 -8.09 -8.14 -0.35
CA LEU A 69 -8.49 -7.87 -1.73
C LEU A 69 -7.92 -8.86 -2.76
N ILE A 70 -6.78 -9.48 -2.47
CA ILE A 70 -6.08 -10.36 -3.41
C ILE A 70 -6.21 -11.81 -2.99
N GLU A 71 -5.78 -12.17 -1.77
CA GLU A 71 -5.88 -13.55 -1.29
C GLU A 71 -7.33 -14.00 -1.07
N ASN A 72 -8.13 -13.12 -0.48
CA ASN A 72 -9.54 -13.35 -0.25
C ASN A 72 -10.34 -13.43 -1.56
N ASN A 73 -11.05 -14.54 -1.73
CA ASN A 73 -11.92 -14.76 -2.88
C ASN A 73 -13.40 -14.55 -2.59
N HIS A 74 -13.82 -14.56 -1.32
CA HIS A 74 -15.23 -14.76 -0.98
C HIS A 74 -15.72 -13.97 0.24
N GLU A 75 -14.87 -13.79 1.24
CA GLU A 75 -15.30 -13.29 2.54
C GLU A 75 -15.55 -11.80 2.50
N THR A 76 -16.69 -11.37 3.02
CA THR A 76 -17.05 -9.96 3.18
C THR A 76 -17.47 -9.71 4.62
N LEU A 77 -17.50 -8.45 5.03
CA LEU A 77 -18.06 -8.07 6.33
C LEU A 77 -19.58 -7.92 6.22
N ASN A 78 -20.32 -8.62 7.07
CA ASN A 78 -21.77 -8.47 7.20
C ASN A 78 -22.13 -7.56 8.39
N ASP A 79 -23.42 -7.32 8.60
CA ASP A 79 -23.89 -6.43 9.64
C ASP A 79 -23.53 -6.90 11.05
N ASP A 80 -23.49 -8.21 11.31
CA ASP A 80 -23.08 -8.77 12.60
C ASP A 80 -21.58 -8.52 12.87
N ASP A 81 -20.73 -8.68 11.85
CA ASP A 81 -19.30 -8.37 11.95
C ASP A 81 -19.11 -6.89 12.29
N VAL A 82 -19.86 -6.00 11.62
CA VAL A 82 -19.81 -4.56 11.82
C VAL A 82 -20.32 -4.18 13.22
N ALA A 83 -21.46 -4.73 13.64
CA ALA A 83 -22.00 -4.53 14.98
C ALA A 83 -21.00 -4.99 16.04
N MET A 84 -20.34 -6.14 15.83
CA MET A 84 -19.31 -6.64 16.74
C MET A 84 -18.11 -5.68 16.84
N ILE A 85 -17.59 -5.19 15.71
CA ILE A 85 -16.45 -4.24 15.66
C ILE A 85 -16.74 -2.99 16.50
N PHE A 86 -17.93 -2.42 16.37
CA PHE A 86 -18.30 -1.15 17.00
C PHE A 86 -19.04 -1.29 18.34
N SER A 87 -19.17 -2.50 18.87
CA SER A 87 -19.84 -2.76 20.15
C SER A 87 -18.96 -2.45 21.37
N GLY A 88 -19.61 -2.04 22.46
CA GLY A 88 -18.97 -1.81 23.77
C GLY A 88 -18.54 -0.35 24.00
N SER A 89 -17.82 -0.13 25.10
CA SER A 89 -17.37 1.20 25.51
C SER A 89 -15.88 1.38 25.26
N PRO A 90 -15.45 2.56 24.76
CA PRO A 90 -14.03 2.88 24.62
C PRO A 90 -13.26 2.66 25.92
N HIS A 91 -12.03 2.19 25.81
CA HIS A 91 -11.16 1.94 26.96
C HIS A 91 -9.72 2.29 26.63
N ALA A 92 -8.93 2.60 27.66
CA ALA A 92 -7.50 2.81 27.47
C ALA A 92 -6.80 1.50 27.07
N GLY A 93 -5.79 1.61 26.22
CA GLY A 93 -5.00 0.49 25.71
C GLY A 93 -3.71 0.97 25.05
N PHE A 94 -3.23 0.21 24.06
CA PHE A 94 -1.97 0.48 23.39
C PHE A 94 -1.97 1.83 22.68
N MET A 95 -3.03 2.15 21.92
CA MET A 95 -3.14 3.40 21.17
C MET A 95 -3.23 4.59 22.12
N SER A 96 -4.07 4.53 23.15
CA SER A 96 -4.22 5.63 24.10
C SER A 96 -2.94 5.86 24.91
N GLN A 97 -2.19 4.81 25.24
CA GLN A 97 -0.93 4.96 25.97
C GLN A 97 0.23 5.47 25.11
N ARG A 98 0.30 5.08 23.83
CA ARG A 98 1.47 5.36 22.99
C ARG A 98 1.28 6.52 22.02
N TYR A 99 0.05 6.81 21.60
CA TYR A 99 -0.26 7.70 20.46
C TYR A 99 -1.30 8.79 20.73
N SER A 100 -1.88 8.85 21.94
CA SER A 100 -2.67 10.02 22.36
C SER A 100 -1.85 11.28 22.19
N GLU A 101 -2.47 12.31 21.62
CA GLU A 101 -1.87 13.63 21.40
C GLU A 101 -0.56 13.58 20.58
N LYS A 102 -0.42 12.54 19.76
CA LYS A 102 0.61 12.47 18.71
C LYS A 102 -0.02 12.48 17.34
N PHE A 103 -1.13 11.75 17.20
CA PHE A 103 -1.87 11.63 15.93
C PHE A 103 -3.37 11.82 16.09
N TYR A 104 -3.92 11.45 17.25
CA TYR A 104 -5.34 11.51 17.57
C TYR A 104 -5.55 12.00 19.01
N PHE A 105 -6.77 12.46 19.29
CA PHE A 105 -7.15 12.81 20.66
C PHE A 105 -7.24 11.55 21.55
N HIS A 106 -7.23 11.75 22.87
CA HIS A 106 -7.20 10.64 23.82
C HIS A 106 -8.40 9.71 23.69
N ASP A 107 -9.60 10.26 23.58
CA ASP A 107 -10.87 9.56 23.37
C ASP A 107 -10.88 8.79 22.03
N GLU A 108 -10.39 9.40 20.96
CA GLU A 108 -10.21 8.76 19.65
C GLU A 108 -9.26 7.55 19.75
N CYS A 109 -8.19 7.65 20.53
CA CYS A 109 -7.29 6.52 20.77
C CYS A 109 -7.96 5.40 21.58
N GLN A 110 -8.79 5.72 22.58
CA GLN A 110 -9.55 4.71 23.33
C GLN A 110 -10.57 3.97 22.45
N GLN A 111 -11.17 4.67 21.49
CA GLN A 111 -12.02 4.05 20.46
C GLN A 111 -11.23 3.08 19.59
N LEU A 112 -10.04 3.50 19.11
CA LEU A 112 -9.17 2.63 18.32
C LEU A 112 -8.75 1.37 19.10
N ASP A 113 -8.43 1.50 20.39
CA ASP A 113 -8.12 0.35 21.26
C ASP A 113 -9.29 -0.64 21.35
N LEU A 114 -10.51 -0.14 21.53
CA LEU A 114 -11.74 -0.96 21.50
C LEU A 114 -11.91 -1.66 20.14
N TYR A 115 -11.88 -0.90 19.05
CA TYR A 115 -12.14 -1.47 17.71
C TYR A 115 -11.10 -2.49 17.33
N ARG A 116 -9.82 -2.27 17.66
CA ARG A 116 -8.77 -3.25 17.41
C ARG A 116 -9.03 -4.56 18.16
N LYS A 117 -9.39 -4.46 19.44
CA LYS A 117 -9.74 -5.62 20.27
C LYS A 117 -10.92 -6.39 19.66
N ASN A 118 -11.94 -5.68 19.19
CA ASN A 118 -13.12 -6.31 18.59
C ASN A 118 -12.84 -6.93 17.21
N ILE A 119 -12.03 -6.28 16.35
CA ILE A 119 -11.58 -6.88 15.08
C ILE A 119 -10.87 -8.21 15.35
N GLY A 120 -10.06 -8.30 16.42
CA GLY A 120 -9.40 -9.54 16.83
C GLY A 120 -10.35 -10.71 17.19
N LYS A 121 -11.64 -10.43 17.45
CA LYS A 121 -12.65 -11.45 17.75
C LYS A 121 -13.29 -12.06 16.51
N LEU A 122 -13.13 -11.46 15.33
CA LEU A 122 -13.66 -12.03 14.09
C LEU A 122 -12.89 -13.33 13.78
N ASN A 123 -13.59 -14.44 13.62
CA ASN A 123 -12.95 -15.76 13.48
C ASN A 123 -12.26 -15.96 12.12
N ASN A 124 -12.76 -15.32 11.06
CA ASN A 124 -12.22 -15.43 9.71
C ASN A 124 -11.09 -14.41 9.45
N GLN A 125 -9.94 -14.89 8.94
CA GLN A 125 -8.77 -14.03 8.68
C GLN A 125 -9.02 -12.95 7.63
N TYR A 126 -9.80 -13.24 6.59
CA TYR A 126 -10.07 -12.31 5.51
C TYR A 126 -11.06 -11.23 5.95
N LYS A 127 -12.02 -11.57 6.83
CA LYS A 127 -12.87 -10.58 7.51
C LYS A 127 -12.04 -9.64 8.40
N ARG A 128 -11.11 -10.19 9.19
CA ARG A 128 -10.15 -9.37 9.97
C ARG A 128 -9.37 -8.43 9.06
N ALA A 129 -8.84 -8.94 7.95
CA ALA A 129 -8.08 -8.17 6.98
C ALA A 129 -8.89 -7.03 6.34
N LEU A 130 -10.14 -7.30 5.95
CA LEU A 130 -11.07 -6.27 5.46
C LEU A 130 -11.32 -5.21 6.54
N ALA A 131 -11.57 -5.62 7.78
CA ALA A 131 -11.83 -4.69 8.88
C ALA A 131 -10.60 -3.81 9.20
N PHE A 132 -9.40 -4.39 9.24
CA PHE A 132 -8.16 -3.61 9.40
C PHE A 132 -7.92 -2.66 8.23
N THR A 133 -8.20 -3.10 7.00
CA THR A 133 -8.07 -2.27 5.80
C THR A 133 -9.02 -1.07 5.81
N LEU A 134 -10.28 -1.28 6.17
CA LEU A 134 -11.29 -0.23 6.33
C LEU A 134 -10.96 0.71 7.50
N MET A 135 -10.50 0.17 8.63
CA MET A 135 -10.08 0.98 9.77
C MET A 135 -8.86 1.84 9.44
N ARG A 136 -7.89 1.30 8.73
CA ARG A 136 -6.75 2.07 8.18
C ARG A 136 -7.22 3.22 7.31
N ARG A 137 -8.21 2.98 6.44
CA ARG A 137 -8.79 4.05 5.63
C ARG A 137 -9.43 5.13 6.51
N ALA A 138 -10.21 4.75 7.52
CA ALA A 138 -10.80 5.68 8.48
C ALA A 138 -9.73 6.51 9.22
N MET A 139 -8.68 5.85 9.72
CA MET A 139 -7.53 6.49 10.36
C MET A 139 -6.88 7.54 9.45
N ILE A 140 -6.56 7.18 8.21
CA ILE A 140 -5.93 8.09 7.26
C ILE A 140 -6.83 9.26 6.85
N ARG A 141 -8.15 9.05 6.76
CA ARG A 141 -9.11 10.10 6.39
C ARG A 141 -9.18 11.21 7.44
N LYS A 142 -8.95 10.86 8.71
CA LYS A 142 -8.89 11.82 9.81
C LYS A 142 -7.57 12.61 9.87
N MET A 143 -6.53 12.19 9.12
CA MET A 143 -5.27 12.91 9.05
C MET A 143 -5.24 13.99 7.97
N PRO A 144 -4.78 15.21 8.29
CA PRO A 144 -4.50 16.23 7.28
C PRO A 144 -3.53 15.70 6.23
N TYR A 145 -3.80 16.02 4.95
CA TYR A 145 -3.04 15.52 3.79
C TYR A 145 -2.89 13.98 3.73
N SER A 146 -3.67 13.22 4.50
CA SER A 146 -3.57 11.76 4.60
C SER A 146 -2.18 11.26 4.99
N ARG A 147 -1.48 11.96 5.90
CA ARG A 147 -0.11 11.64 6.32
C ARG A 147 0.06 11.65 7.84
N PHE A 148 0.87 10.70 8.33
CA PHE A 148 1.27 10.59 9.74
C PHE A 148 2.61 11.24 10.06
N THR A 149 3.17 12.03 9.13
CA THR A 149 4.43 12.76 9.34
C THR A 149 4.20 14.23 9.74
N ILE A 150 2.99 14.57 10.18
CA ILE A 150 2.59 15.94 10.52
C ILE A 150 2.66 16.10 12.04
N PRO A 151 3.35 17.14 12.56
CA PRO A 151 3.39 17.39 14.00
C PRO A 151 1.99 17.58 14.61
N TRP A 152 1.77 17.08 15.83
CA TRP A 152 0.46 17.07 16.48
C TRP A 152 -0.20 18.45 16.57
N GLU A 153 0.54 19.49 16.96
CA GLU A 153 0.03 20.86 17.00
C GLU A 153 -0.52 21.32 15.65
N LYS A 154 0.14 20.91 14.56
CA LYS A 154 -0.31 21.20 13.20
C LYS A 154 -1.53 20.37 12.82
N VAL A 155 -1.63 19.13 13.31
CA VAL A 155 -2.84 18.31 13.14
C VAL A 155 -4.03 18.98 13.80
N LYS A 156 -3.93 19.38 15.07
CA LYS A 156 -4.98 20.13 15.79
C LYS A 156 -5.41 21.37 15.02
N GLN A 157 -4.45 22.21 14.63
CA GLN A 157 -4.72 23.43 13.87
C GLN A 157 -5.44 23.15 12.53
N LEU A 158 -5.07 22.09 11.80
CA LEU A 158 -5.67 21.78 10.50
C LEU A 158 -7.03 21.08 10.60
N ARG A 159 -7.34 20.51 11.78
CA ARG A 159 -8.64 19.90 12.12
C ARG A 159 -9.64 20.90 12.68
N ASP A 160 -9.17 22.05 13.16
CA ASP A 160 -10.01 23.22 13.44
C ASP A 160 -10.67 23.70 12.13
N GLU A 161 -12.00 23.62 12.09
CA GLU A 161 -12.77 23.91 10.89
C GLU A 161 -12.81 25.39 10.54
N GLU A 162 -12.77 26.27 11.54
CA GLU A 162 -12.76 27.72 11.36
C GLU A 162 -11.39 28.16 10.83
N TYR A 163 -10.30 27.61 11.38
CA TYR A 163 -8.96 27.79 10.78
C TYR A 163 -8.90 27.26 9.34
N SER A 164 -9.44 26.07 9.10
CA SER A 164 -9.44 25.45 7.77
C SER A 164 -10.20 26.30 6.75
N TYR A 165 -11.34 26.84 7.15
CA TYR A 165 -12.17 27.71 6.32
C TYR A 165 -11.46 29.03 6.02
N ALA A 166 -10.95 29.72 7.06
CA ALA A 166 -10.22 30.98 6.91
C ALA A 166 -9.00 30.84 5.98
N LYS A 167 -8.28 29.71 6.05
CA LYS A 167 -7.05 29.50 5.28
C LYS A 167 -7.26 28.92 3.88
N TYR A 168 -8.21 28.00 3.72
CA TYR A 168 -8.37 27.21 2.49
C TYR A 168 -9.72 27.41 1.80
N GLY A 169 -10.60 28.28 2.33
CA GLY A 169 -11.92 28.55 1.79
C GLY A 169 -12.90 27.38 1.87
N ARG A 170 -12.60 26.35 2.68
CA ARG A 170 -13.47 25.18 2.86
C ARG A 170 -13.28 24.54 4.23
N ARG A 171 -14.39 24.16 4.87
CA ARG A 171 -14.38 23.35 6.09
C ARG A 171 -13.94 21.92 5.74
N ARG A 172 -12.99 21.38 6.49
CA ARG A 172 -12.54 19.98 6.36
C ARG A 172 -13.15 19.11 7.46
N ALA A 173 -14.46 19.24 7.65
CA ALA A 173 -15.24 18.56 8.70
C ALA A 173 -15.04 17.04 8.73
N TYR A 174 -14.74 16.44 7.57
CA TYR A 174 -14.45 15.01 7.48
C TYR A 174 -13.26 14.55 8.34
N HIS A 175 -12.36 15.43 8.77
CA HIS A 175 -11.32 15.03 9.73
C HIS A 175 -11.88 14.74 11.13
N ASN A 176 -13.04 15.31 11.46
CA ASN A 176 -13.68 15.22 12.77
C ASN A 176 -14.80 14.18 12.82
N GLU A 177 -15.26 13.66 11.67
CA GLU A 177 -16.13 12.48 11.61
C GLU A 177 -15.50 11.27 12.32
N SER A 178 -16.33 10.43 12.94
CA SER A 178 -15.87 9.26 13.69
C SER A 178 -15.18 8.22 12.80
N PHE A 179 -14.33 7.37 13.38
CA PHE A 179 -13.74 6.25 12.64
C PHE A 179 -14.82 5.32 12.06
N GLN A 180 -15.90 5.10 12.83
CA GLN A 180 -17.05 4.32 12.39
C GLN A 180 -17.73 4.92 11.16
N SER A 181 -17.95 6.25 11.12
CA SER A 181 -18.52 6.92 9.94
C SER A 181 -17.67 6.66 8.69
N HIS A 182 -16.36 6.92 8.76
CA HIS A 182 -15.46 6.66 7.64
C HIS A 182 -15.41 5.19 7.24
N PHE A 183 -15.46 4.27 8.20
CA PHE A 183 -15.50 2.84 7.94
C PHE A 183 -16.75 2.47 7.14
N LEU A 184 -17.93 2.83 7.66
CA LEU A 184 -19.23 2.48 7.08
C LEU A 184 -19.44 3.09 5.69
N GLN A 185 -19.02 4.35 5.48
CA GLN A 185 -19.09 5.02 4.18
C GLN A 185 -18.31 4.29 3.07
N ASN A 186 -17.39 3.40 3.41
CA ASN A 186 -16.56 2.67 2.44
C ASN A 186 -16.77 1.16 2.50
N LEU A 187 -17.63 0.66 3.39
CA LEU A 187 -17.85 -0.77 3.58
C LEU A 187 -18.29 -1.46 2.29
N ASP A 188 -19.29 -0.90 1.61
CA ASP A 188 -19.86 -1.46 0.38
C ASP A 188 -18.82 -1.54 -0.75
N ASP A 189 -18.09 -0.44 -1.01
CA ASP A 189 -17.01 -0.41 -2.01
C ASP A 189 -15.95 -1.51 -1.78
N TYR A 190 -15.58 -1.74 -0.52
CA TYR A 190 -14.57 -2.75 -0.17
C TYR A 190 -15.12 -4.18 -0.23
N ASN A 191 -16.36 -4.41 0.22
CA ASN A 191 -17.02 -5.71 0.09
C ASN A 191 -17.20 -6.09 -1.39
N GLN A 192 -17.65 -5.16 -2.23
CA GLN A 192 -17.85 -5.39 -3.67
C GLN A 192 -16.55 -5.65 -4.42
N ALA A 193 -15.43 -5.16 -3.89
CA ALA A 193 -14.09 -5.41 -4.43
C ALA A 193 -13.56 -6.83 -4.17
N VAL A 194 -14.21 -7.63 -3.32
CA VAL A 194 -13.86 -9.05 -3.16
C VAL A 194 -14.44 -9.86 -4.32
N PHE A 195 -13.61 -10.70 -4.93
CA PHE A 195 -14.03 -11.61 -5.99
C PHE A 195 -13.09 -12.80 -6.15
N ASN A 196 -13.62 -13.86 -6.75
CA ASN A 196 -12.88 -15.05 -7.15
C ASN A 196 -12.65 -15.02 -8.67
N ASN A 197 -11.42 -15.27 -9.10
CA ASN A 197 -11.08 -15.44 -10.53
C ASN A 197 -10.77 -16.90 -10.91
N GLY A 198 -10.99 -17.86 -10.00
CA GLY A 198 -10.72 -19.29 -10.17
C GLY A 198 -9.40 -19.75 -9.54
N TRP A 199 -8.51 -18.83 -9.15
CA TRP A 199 -7.21 -19.17 -8.59
C TRP A 199 -7.14 -19.08 -7.06
N ARG A 200 -6.17 -19.80 -6.49
CA ARG A 200 -5.66 -19.55 -5.15
C ARG A 200 -4.48 -18.59 -5.24
N HIS A 201 -4.63 -17.44 -4.61
CA HIS A 201 -3.61 -16.41 -4.47
C HIS A 201 -2.88 -16.57 -3.14
N HIS A 202 -1.76 -15.88 -2.95
CA HIS A 202 -1.03 -15.87 -1.69
C HIS A 202 -0.50 -14.47 -1.35
N ALA A 203 -0.73 -14.02 -0.12
CA ALA A 203 -0.16 -12.82 0.44
C ALA A 203 0.92 -13.17 1.48
N PHE A 204 2.04 -12.47 1.43
CA PHE A 204 3.16 -12.59 2.35
C PHE A 204 3.45 -11.25 3.04
N ASN A 205 3.99 -11.33 4.25
CA ASN A 205 4.49 -10.18 5.01
C ASN A 205 5.95 -10.39 5.38
N GLN A 206 6.85 -10.22 4.42
CA GLN A 206 8.27 -10.53 4.55
C GLN A 206 9.15 -9.43 3.94
N ASP A 207 10.42 -9.39 4.36
CA ASP A 207 11.45 -8.71 3.58
C ASP A 207 11.60 -9.45 2.23
N ILE A 208 11.75 -8.68 1.14
CA ILE A 208 11.85 -9.23 -0.21
C ILE A 208 12.99 -10.25 -0.36
N PHE A 209 14.09 -10.09 0.38
CA PHE A 209 15.23 -11.01 0.31
C PHE A 209 14.95 -12.35 0.98
N ASP A 210 14.01 -12.40 1.92
CA ASP A 210 13.53 -13.64 2.52
C ASP A 210 12.45 -14.28 1.63
N LEU A 211 11.67 -13.47 0.92
CA LEU A 211 10.59 -13.93 0.03
C LEU A 211 11.11 -14.57 -1.26
N LEU A 212 11.91 -13.85 -2.04
CA LEU A 212 12.25 -14.22 -3.42
C LEU A 212 12.84 -15.65 -3.56
N PRO A 213 13.70 -16.15 -2.64
CA PRO A 213 14.18 -17.53 -2.69
C PRO A 213 13.10 -18.61 -2.53
N ASN A 214 11.94 -18.24 -1.97
CA ASN A 214 10.92 -19.18 -1.48
C ASN A 214 9.61 -19.14 -2.29
N ILE A 215 9.58 -18.43 -3.42
CA ILE A 215 8.40 -18.34 -4.29
C ILE A 215 8.73 -18.78 -5.72
N GLN A 216 7.69 -19.15 -6.47
CA GLN A 216 7.75 -19.43 -7.90
C GLN A 216 6.65 -18.63 -8.61
N ALA A 217 7.02 -17.95 -9.69
CA ALA A 217 6.13 -17.16 -10.54
C ALA A 217 6.75 -17.05 -11.93
N ASP A 218 5.93 -16.79 -12.94
CA ASP A 218 6.40 -16.60 -14.32
C ASP A 218 6.95 -15.18 -14.50
N ALA A 219 6.30 -14.21 -13.83
CA ALA A 219 6.74 -12.81 -13.80
C ALA A 219 6.79 -12.22 -12.38
N VAL A 220 7.79 -11.38 -12.12
CA VAL A 220 7.90 -10.59 -10.88
C VAL A 220 7.73 -9.10 -11.21
N TYR A 221 6.76 -8.45 -10.57
CA TYR A 221 6.57 -7.01 -10.63
C TYR A 221 7.17 -6.32 -9.40
N LEU A 222 7.96 -5.28 -9.65
CA LEU A 222 8.67 -4.50 -8.66
C LEU A 222 8.25 -3.03 -8.74
N ASP A 223 7.80 -2.49 -7.61
CA ASP A 223 7.53 -1.06 -7.40
C ASP A 223 8.17 -0.60 -6.07
N PRO A 224 9.52 -0.65 -5.97
CA PRO A 224 10.19 -0.33 -4.73
C PRO A 224 10.07 1.18 -4.41
N PRO A 225 10.30 1.60 -3.16
CA PRO A 225 10.43 3.02 -2.86
C PRO A 225 11.56 3.69 -3.67
N TYR A 226 11.27 4.80 -4.35
CA TYR A 226 12.26 5.45 -5.21
C TYR A 226 13.09 6.51 -4.49
N THR A 227 14.42 6.43 -4.54
CA THR A 227 15.31 7.43 -3.92
C THR A 227 15.17 8.80 -4.58
N GLY A 228 15.14 9.86 -3.77
CA GLY A 228 14.92 11.24 -4.26
C GLY A 228 13.45 11.66 -4.35
N THR A 229 12.52 10.76 -3.98
CA THR A 229 11.08 11.04 -3.89
C THR A 229 10.59 10.98 -2.45
N MET A 230 9.27 11.13 -2.22
CA MET A 230 8.67 10.87 -0.92
C MET A 230 8.60 9.36 -0.64
N ASN A 231 9.70 8.82 -0.10
CA ASN A 231 9.93 7.38 0.04
C ASN A 231 10.11 6.90 1.49
N ASN A 232 9.82 7.73 2.49
CA ASN A 232 9.81 7.33 3.90
C ASN A 232 8.53 6.54 4.27
N TYR A 233 8.35 5.36 3.68
CA TYR A 233 7.17 4.51 3.89
C TYR A 233 6.98 4.11 5.36
N PHE A 234 8.08 3.87 6.10
CA PHE A 234 8.02 3.63 7.55
C PHE A 234 7.37 4.80 8.29
N GLY A 235 7.80 6.05 8.00
CA GLY A 235 7.19 7.24 8.60
C GLY A 235 5.74 7.48 8.18
N PHE A 236 5.37 7.11 6.95
CA PHE A 236 4.00 7.28 6.46
C PHE A 236 3.01 6.23 6.97
N TYR A 237 3.46 5.01 7.28
CA TYR A 237 2.54 3.89 7.58
C TYR A 237 2.85 3.15 8.87
N GLY A 238 3.98 3.40 9.53
CA GLY A 238 4.39 2.70 10.75
C GLY A 238 3.39 2.80 11.92
N LEU A 239 2.61 3.88 12.00
CA LEU A 239 1.50 3.96 12.97
C LEU A 239 0.43 2.91 12.72
N LEU A 240 0.12 2.62 11.46
CA LEU A 240 -0.90 1.64 11.07
C LEU A 240 -0.44 0.22 11.37
N ASP A 241 0.84 -0.06 11.13
CA ASP A 241 1.47 -1.30 11.58
C ASP A 241 1.38 -1.42 13.10
N SER A 242 1.72 -0.34 13.83
CA SER A 242 1.63 -0.32 15.28
C SER A 242 0.22 -0.60 15.79
N TYR A 243 -0.78 -0.04 15.11
CA TYR A 243 -2.19 -0.31 15.37
C TYR A 243 -2.53 -1.77 15.14
N ILE A 244 -2.13 -2.37 14.01
CA ILE A 244 -2.44 -3.77 13.71
C ILE A 244 -1.73 -4.72 14.68
N THR A 245 -0.45 -4.52 14.95
CA THR A 245 0.35 -5.45 15.75
C THR A 245 0.25 -5.21 17.26
N SER A 246 -0.29 -4.06 17.69
CA SER A 246 -0.17 -3.58 19.09
C SER A 246 1.27 -3.57 19.59
N SER A 247 2.21 -3.22 18.72
CA SER A 247 3.64 -3.11 19.05
C SER A 247 4.25 -1.90 18.35
N ILE A 248 5.42 -1.45 18.80
CA ILE A 248 6.15 -0.38 18.11
C ILE A 248 7.10 -1.03 17.09
N PRO A 249 6.87 -0.87 15.77
CA PRO A 249 7.74 -1.45 14.77
C PRO A 249 9.08 -0.71 14.74
N LYS A 250 10.12 -1.42 14.31
CA LYS A 250 11.44 -0.83 14.05
C LYS A 250 11.50 -0.34 12.60
N PRO A 251 12.26 0.73 12.30
CA PRO A 251 12.54 1.13 10.94
C PRO A 251 13.18 -0.02 10.14
N PHE A 252 12.93 -0.05 8.83
CA PHE A 252 13.49 -1.07 7.94
C PHE A 252 15.01 -0.94 7.87
N ALA A 253 15.72 -2.06 8.04
CA ALA A 253 17.16 -2.12 7.85
C ALA A 253 17.53 -1.88 6.37
N ASN A 254 16.76 -2.49 5.46
CA ASN A 254 16.87 -2.31 4.02
C ASN A 254 15.92 -1.18 3.59
N HIS A 255 16.45 0.02 3.34
CA HIS A 255 15.63 1.15 2.87
C HIS A 255 16.24 1.85 1.66
N PHE A 256 15.38 2.36 0.77
CA PHE A 256 15.79 3.08 -0.44
C PHE A 256 15.86 4.60 -0.24
N MET A 257 16.00 5.08 1.00
CA MET A 257 16.11 6.51 1.30
C MET A 257 17.51 7.07 1.02
N ASP A 258 18.56 6.27 1.26
CA ASP A 258 19.95 6.61 0.97
C ASP A 258 20.34 6.14 -0.44
N LYS A 259 21.07 6.99 -1.18
CA LYS A 259 21.47 6.72 -2.56
C LYS A 259 22.41 5.52 -2.69
N LYS A 260 23.43 5.44 -1.82
CA LYS A 260 24.43 4.36 -1.89
C LYS A 260 23.79 3.03 -1.53
N GLN A 261 22.99 3.02 -0.47
CA GLN A 261 22.25 1.83 -0.06
C GLN A 261 21.26 1.39 -1.13
N ALA A 262 20.54 2.30 -1.78
CA ALA A 262 19.60 1.96 -2.84
C ALA A 262 20.27 1.22 -4.01
N VAL A 263 21.44 1.69 -4.47
CA VAL A 263 22.22 1.00 -5.53
C VAL A 263 22.58 -0.43 -5.11
N GLU A 264 23.09 -0.62 -3.90
CA GLU A 264 23.46 -1.95 -3.39
C GLU A 264 22.24 -2.86 -3.21
N LEU A 265 21.11 -2.31 -2.76
CA LEU A 265 19.85 -3.04 -2.66
C LEU A 265 19.35 -3.46 -4.05
N PHE A 266 19.40 -2.60 -5.06
CA PHE A 266 19.04 -2.96 -6.43
C PHE A 266 19.90 -4.10 -6.97
N LYS A 267 21.23 -4.05 -6.79
CA LYS A 267 22.13 -5.16 -7.18
C LYS A 267 21.72 -6.47 -6.49
N ARG A 268 21.42 -6.40 -5.18
CA ARG A 268 20.99 -7.57 -4.41
C ARG A 268 19.64 -8.11 -4.89
N VAL A 269 18.67 -7.24 -5.18
CA VAL A 269 17.36 -7.64 -5.72
C VAL A 269 17.53 -8.32 -7.08
N ILE A 270 18.27 -7.69 -8.01
CA ILE A 270 18.56 -8.24 -9.35
C ILE A 270 19.19 -9.64 -9.26
N ASN A 271 20.04 -9.89 -8.27
CA ASN A 271 20.61 -11.23 -8.07
C ASN A 271 19.57 -12.27 -7.66
N HIS A 272 18.58 -11.89 -6.84
CA HIS A 272 17.49 -12.79 -6.43
C HIS A 272 16.42 -12.96 -7.51
N LEU A 273 16.36 -12.06 -8.49
CA LEU A 273 15.42 -12.16 -9.61
C LEU A 273 15.88 -13.15 -10.70
N LYS A 274 17.16 -13.56 -10.72
CA LYS A 274 17.72 -14.48 -11.75
C LYS A 274 16.89 -15.74 -12.05
N PRO A 275 16.24 -16.40 -11.08
CA PRO A 275 15.43 -17.59 -11.37
C PRO A 275 14.11 -17.33 -12.11
N PHE A 276 13.62 -16.09 -12.13
CA PHE A 276 12.32 -15.75 -12.73
C PHE A 276 12.50 -15.36 -14.19
N LYS A 277 11.64 -15.85 -15.09
CA LYS A 277 11.77 -15.57 -16.53
C LYS A 277 11.58 -14.08 -16.86
N TYR A 278 10.52 -13.47 -16.32
CA TYR A 278 10.14 -12.09 -16.61
C TYR A 278 10.17 -11.19 -15.37
N TRP A 279 10.69 -9.98 -15.52
CA TRP A 279 10.64 -8.95 -14.47
C TRP A 279 10.06 -7.66 -15.03
N LEU A 280 9.21 -7.01 -14.25
CA LEU A 280 8.67 -5.69 -14.58
C LEU A 280 9.05 -4.75 -13.44
N LEU A 281 9.89 -3.75 -13.71
CA LEU A 281 10.27 -2.73 -12.73
C LEU A 281 9.63 -1.40 -13.11
N SER A 282 8.68 -0.95 -12.29
CA SER A 282 8.19 0.42 -12.34
C SER A 282 9.19 1.38 -11.72
N TYR A 283 9.34 2.55 -12.32
CA TYR A 283 10.28 3.55 -11.86
C TYR A 283 9.88 4.99 -12.21
N ASN A 284 10.20 5.94 -11.33
CA ASN A 284 9.99 7.36 -11.58
C ASN A 284 11.23 7.98 -12.24
N ASN A 285 11.05 8.65 -13.37
CA ASN A 285 12.12 9.25 -14.17
C ASN A 285 13.01 10.28 -13.45
N ALA A 286 12.58 10.83 -12.31
CA ALA A 286 13.34 11.79 -11.50
C ALA A 286 14.08 11.14 -10.30
N SER A 287 14.14 9.81 -10.24
CA SER A 287 14.70 9.07 -9.10
C SER A 287 16.16 8.66 -9.31
N TYR A 288 16.77 8.18 -8.23
CA TYR A 288 18.14 7.65 -8.24
C TYR A 288 18.17 6.16 -7.85
N PRO A 289 18.89 5.26 -8.57
CA PRO A 289 19.73 5.51 -9.76
C PRO A 289 18.91 6.04 -10.93
N ASN A 290 19.56 6.71 -11.89
CA ASN A 290 18.88 7.23 -13.07
C ASN A 290 18.51 6.10 -14.05
N ARG A 291 17.79 6.45 -15.12
CA ARG A 291 17.33 5.50 -16.13
C ARG A 291 18.48 4.67 -16.72
N ASP A 292 19.55 5.33 -17.17
CA ASP A 292 20.64 4.67 -17.89
C ASP A 292 21.45 3.77 -16.94
N GLU A 293 21.66 4.21 -15.69
CA GLU A 293 22.27 3.39 -14.63
C GLU A 293 21.44 2.11 -14.35
N LEU A 294 20.11 2.23 -14.29
CA LEU A 294 19.23 1.08 -14.10
C LEU A 294 19.18 0.17 -15.32
N GLU A 295 19.11 0.73 -16.54
CA GLU A 295 19.16 -0.02 -17.80
C GLU A 295 20.43 -0.87 -17.87
N GLU A 296 21.60 -0.27 -17.59
CA GLU A 296 22.87 -0.98 -17.53
C GLU A 296 22.85 -2.09 -16.48
N MET A 297 22.37 -1.82 -15.26
CA MET A 297 22.30 -2.81 -14.18
C MET A 297 21.39 -3.99 -14.52
N LEU A 298 20.24 -3.73 -15.14
CA LEU A 298 19.26 -4.74 -15.51
C LEU A 298 19.75 -5.58 -16.69
N GLY A 299 20.37 -4.96 -17.71
CA GLY A 299 20.86 -5.64 -18.91
C GLY A 299 22.10 -6.53 -18.72
N LYS A 300 22.70 -6.56 -17.52
CA LYS A 300 23.86 -7.44 -17.24
C LYS A 300 23.51 -8.91 -17.46
N ASN A 301 24.53 -9.68 -17.85
CA ASN A 301 24.46 -11.12 -18.12
C ASN A 301 23.58 -11.49 -19.33
N GLY A 302 23.54 -10.64 -20.36
CA GLY A 302 22.90 -10.96 -21.64
C GLY A 302 21.37 -10.86 -21.66
N ARG A 303 20.76 -10.27 -20.63
CA ARG A 303 19.31 -10.12 -20.51
C ARG A 303 18.77 -9.14 -21.53
N ASN A 304 17.58 -9.43 -22.04
CA ASN A 304 16.86 -8.49 -22.88
C ASN A 304 16.11 -7.48 -22.00
N VAL A 305 16.26 -6.18 -22.28
CA VAL A 305 15.61 -5.10 -21.54
C VAL A 305 14.83 -4.23 -22.52
N GLN A 306 13.51 -4.23 -22.37
CA GLN A 306 12.61 -3.31 -23.06
C GLN A 306 12.21 -2.18 -22.11
N ILE A 307 12.33 -0.93 -22.57
CA ILE A 307 11.95 0.26 -21.81
C ILE A 307 10.71 0.89 -22.41
N LEU A 308 9.70 1.07 -21.57
CA LEU A 308 8.42 1.67 -21.92
C LEU A 308 8.19 2.90 -21.02
N GLU A 309 7.50 3.91 -21.53
CA GLU A 309 7.19 5.12 -20.79
C GLU A 309 5.72 5.50 -20.89
N THR A 310 5.15 6.05 -19.82
CA THR A 310 3.81 6.64 -19.84
C THR A 310 3.76 7.91 -18.98
N PRO A 311 2.99 8.95 -19.36
CA PRO A 311 2.80 10.12 -18.51
C PRO A 311 2.18 9.72 -17.16
N HIS A 312 2.79 10.13 -16.05
CA HIS A 312 2.25 9.83 -14.71
C HIS A 312 2.34 11.03 -13.77
N VAL A 313 1.17 11.55 -13.38
CA VAL A 313 1.06 12.69 -12.47
C VAL A 313 0.92 12.20 -11.03
N TYR A 314 2.02 12.25 -10.29
CA TYR A 314 2.03 11.99 -8.85
C TYR A 314 1.26 13.09 -8.10
N LYS A 315 0.35 12.72 -7.19
CA LYS A 315 -0.53 13.66 -6.48
C LYS A 315 0.18 14.67 -5.57
N VAL A 316 1.49 14.53 -5.33
CA VAL A 316 2.25 15.32 -4.33
C VAL A 316 3.18 16.37 -4.95
N THR A 317 3.17 16.54 -6.27
CA THR A 317 4.01 17.53 -6.96
C THR A 317 3.35 18.92 -6.99
N GLY A 318 4.14 19.97 -6.72
CA GLY A 318 3.71 21.37 -6.82
C GLY A 318 3.21 21.70 -8.24
N LYS A 319 2.33 22.71 -8.37
CA LYS A 319 1.60 23.04 -9.61
C LYS A 319 2.52 23.22 -10.83
N GLU A 320 3.76 23.67 -10.66
CA GLU A 320 4.71 23.97 -11.74
C GLU A 320 5.48 22.74 -12.29
N LYS A 321 5.56 21.61 -11.54
CA LYS A 321 6.31 20.40 -11.97
C LYS A 321 5.43 19.29 -12.56
N LYS A 322 4.14 19.56 -12.82
CA LYS A 322 3.18 18.52 -13.22
C LYS A 322 3.38 17.97 -14.64
N GLN A 323 4.18 18.61 -15.49
CA GLN A 323 4.29 18.28 -16.92
C GLN A 323 5.53 17.44 -17.31
N SER A 324 6.46 17.13 -16.39
CA SER A 324 7.70 16.38 -16.72
C SER A 324 7.86 15.01 -16.05
N HIS A 325 6.89 14.58 -15.24
CA HIS A 325 6.95 13.27 -14.58
C HIS A 325 6.40 12.17 -15.49
N LYS A 326 7.23 11.15 -15.72
CA LYS A 326 6.88 9.93 -16.44
C LYS A 326 7.12 8.73 -15.54
N GLU A 327 6.25 7.73 -15.67
CA GLU A 327 6.59 6.39 -15.20
C GLU A 327 7.38 5.70 -16.31
N ILE A 328 8.51 5.10 -15.94
CA ILE A 328 9.30 4.19 -16.76
C ILE A 328 8.96 2.78 -16.30
N LEU A 329 8.77 1.87 -17.25
CA LEU A 329 8.64 0.45 -16.99
C LEU A 329 9.76 -0.28 -17.73
N PHE A 330 10.60 -0.98 -16.98
CA PHE A 330 11.60 -1.89 -17.53
C PHE A 330 10.98 -3.29 -17.55
N LEU A 331 10.78 -3.85 -18.75
CA LEU A 331 10.45 -5.25 -18.93
C LEU A 331 11.75 -6.00 -19.24
N VAL A 332 12.11 -6.93 -18.37
CA VAL A 332 13.33 -7.72 -18.48
C VAL A 332 12.97 -9.18 -18.70
N GLU A 333 13.64 -9.81 -19.68
CA GLU A 333 13.56 -11.24 -19.93
C GLU A 333 14.94 -11.86 -19.68
N ASN A 334 14.98 -12.85 -18.78
CA ASN A 334 16.16 -13.69 -18.62
C ASN A 334 16.22 -14.70 -19.77
N THR A 335 17.43 -14.82 -20.32
CA THR A 335 17.79 -15.81 -21.36
C THR A 335 18.04 -17.18 -20.79
#